data_AF-A0A8S9KZT6-F1
#
_entry.id   AF-A0A8S9KZT6-F1
#
_cell.length_a   1.000
_cell.length_b   1.000
_cell.length_c   1.000
_cell.angle_alpha   90.00
_cell.angle_beta   90.00
_cell.angle_gamma   90.00
#
_symmetry.space_group_name_H-M   'P 1'
#
loop_
_entity.id
_entity.type
_entity.pdbx_description
1 polymer ?
#
loop_
_entity_poly.entity_id
_entity_poly.type
_entity_poly.pdbx_seq_one_letter_code
_entity_poly.pdbx_strand_id
1 'polypeptide(L)'
;MSDGIYRLKFNSTVDVVLQNPNTMSVNNSETHPWHLHGHDFWVLGYGEGKFNESEDPKRYNLVDPIMKNTVAVQPYGWSALRFRADNPGVWAFHCHIESHFFMGMRIVFESGIDRVANLPSSIMGCGQAKR
;
A
#
# COMPACT_ATOMS: atom_id res chain seq x y z
N MET A 1 -4.08 -17.38 0.50
CA MET A 1 -3.63 -16.16 1.22
C MET A 1 -2.68 -15.45 0.28
N SER A 2 -2.72 -14.12 0.18
CA SER A 2 -1.84 -13.41 -0.77
C SER A 2 -0.39 -13.52 -0.30
N ASP A 3 0.44 -14.23 -1.06
CA ASP A 3 1.90 -14.29 -0.90
C ASP A 3 2.59 -13.08 -1.60
N GLY A 4 1.84 -12.01 -1.84
CA GLY A 4 2.20 -10.88 -2.69
C GLY A 4 3.25 -9.96 -2.06
N ILE A 5 4.51 -10.41 -2.06
CA ILE A 5 5.66 -9.52 -1.91
C ILE A 5 5.92 -8.86 -3.26
N TYR A 6 5.71 -7.55 -3.33
CA TYR A 6 6.02 -6.72 -4.48
C TYR A 6 7.43 -6.16 -4.34
N ARG A 7 8.34 -6.64 -5.20
CA ARG A 7 9.73 -6.17 -5.22
C ARG A 7 9.84 -4.92 -6.08
N LEU A 8 10.18 -3.81 -5.43
CA LEU A 8 10.31 -2.50 -6.03
C LEU A 8 11.79 -2.16 -6.25
N LYS A 9 12.10 -1.56 -7.40
CA LYS A 9 13.44 -1.03 -7.65
C LYS A 9 13.75 0.06 -6.62
N PHE A 10 14.90 -0.01 -5.97
CA PHE A 10 15.30 1.02 -5.01
C PHE A 10 15.32 2.41 -5.67
N ASN A 11 14.79 3.39 -4.96
CA ASN A 11 14.65 4.78 -5.36
C ASN A 11 13.71 5.01 -6.57
N SER A 12 12.86 4.04 -6.94
CA SER A 12 11.83 4.27 -7.96
C SER A 12 10.64 5.04 -7.40
N THR A 13 10.02 5.87 -8.25
CA THR A 13 8.67 6.41 -8.00
C THR A 13 7.64 5.31 -8.26
N VAL A 14 6.75 5.09 -7.31
CA VAL A 14 5.71 4.06 -7.36
C VAL A 14 4.35 4.71 -7.21
N ASP A 15 3.46 4.41 -8.15
CA ASP A 15 2.05 4.78 -8.09
C ASP A 15 1.23 3.55 -7.73
N VAL A 16 0.29 3.73 -6.81
CA VAL A 16 -0.66 2.70 -6.40
C VAL A 16 -2.05 3.26 -6.53
N VAL A 17 -2.94 2.49 -7.16
CA VAL A 17 -4.37 2.76 -7.21
C VAL A 17 -5.08 1.70 -6.40
N LEU A 18 -5.71 2.12 -5.31
CA LEU A 18 -6.61 1.28 -4.53
C LEU A 18 -8.00 1.34 -5.15
N GLN A 19 -8.56 0.19 -5.52
CA GLN A 19 -9.93 0.07 -6.02
C GLN A 19 -10.79 -0.63 -4.98
N ASN A 20 -11.95 -0.06 -4.65
CA ASN A 20 -12.90 -0.65 -3.72
C ASN A 20 -14.08 -1.29 -4.46
N PRO A 21 -14.22 -2.63 -4.42
CA PRO A 21 -15.31 -3.34 -5.06
C PRO A 21 -16.52 -3.53 -4.13
N ASN A 22 -17.52 -4.24 -4.64
CA ASN A 22 -18.58 -4.80 -3.81
C ASN A 22 -18.00 -5.91 -2.92
N THR A 23 -18.53 -6.05 -1.70
CA THR A 23 -18.25 -7.18 -0.80
C THR A 23 -18.99 -8.44 -1.28
N MET A 24 -18.92 -9.52 -0.49
CA MET A 24 -19.72 -10.72 -0.73
C MET A 24 -21.23 -10.48 -0.62
N SER A 25 -21.64 -9.40 0.06
CA SER A 25 -23.04 -8.97 0.11
C SER A 25 -23.34 -8.06 -1.08
N VAL A 26 -24.47 -8.29 -1.75
CA VAL A 26 -24.89 -7.48 -2.90
C VAL A 26 -25.14 -6.04 -2.45
N ASN A 27 -24.65 -5.08 -3.23
CA ASN A 27 -24.79 -3.64 -2.97
C ASN A 27 -24.23 -3.22 -1.60
N ASN A 28 -23.16 -3.86 -1.13
CA ASN A 28 -22.45 -3.46 0.08
C ASN A 28 -20.95 -3.24 -0.21
N SER A 29 -20.44 -2.04 0.04
CA SER A 29 -19.02 -1.69 -0.03
C SER A 29 -18.67 -0.82 1.19
N GLU A 30 -17.56 -1.11 1.84
CA GLU A 30 -17.12 -0.47 3.09
C GLU A 30 -15.96 0.49 2.84
N THR A 31 -15.77 1.48 3.70
CA THR A 31 -14.56 2.32 3.64
C THR A 31 -13.37 1.56 4.23
N HIS A 32 -12.26 1.49 3.49
CA HIS A 32 -11.04 0.82 3.95
C HIS A 32 -9.89 1.83 4.12
N PRO A 33 -9.39 2.09 5.35
CA PRO A 33 -8.19 2.89 5.56
C PRO A 33 -6.95 2.05 5.25
N TRP A 34 -6.15 2.45 4.27
CA TRP A 34 -4.90 1.78 3.90
C TRP A 34 -3.70 2.54 4.43
N HIS A 35 -2.84 1.83 5.17
CA HIS A 35 -1.65 2.36 5.81
C HIS A 35 -0.38 1.74 5.22
N LEU A 36 0.62 2.58 4.91
CA LEU A 36 1.93 2.17 4.42
C LEU A 36 2.99 2.37 5.50
N HIS A 37 3.75 1.30 5.78
CA HIS A 37 4.89 1.36 6.68
C HIS A 37 6.13 1.94 5.98
N GLY A 38 7.01 2.58 6.75
CA GLY A 38 8.33 3.03 6.30
C GLY A 38 8.34 4.20 5.33
N HIS A 39 7.17 4.74 4.94
CA HIS A 39 7.04 5.84 4.00
C HIS A 39 5.79 6.67 4.32
N ASP A 40 5.86 7.96 4.03
CA ASP A 40 4.67 8.74 3.68
C ASP A 40 4.49 8.73 2.16
N PHE A 41 3.27 9.03 1.70
CA PHE A 41 2.90 9.11 0.30
C PHE A 41 2.06 10.35 0.01
N TRP A 42 2.14 10.83 -1.24
CA TRP A 42 1.23 11.87 -1.74
C TRP A 42 -0.08 11.23 -2.18
N VAL A 43 -1.20 11.78 -1.72
CA VAL A 43 -2.53 11.41 -2.24
C VAL A 43 -2.80 12.23 -3.49
N LEU A 44 -2.74 11.57 -4.65
CA LEU A 44 -2.87 12.22 -5.94
C LEU A 44 -4.33 12.51 -6.31
N GLY A 45 -5.26 11.67 -5.87
CA GLY A 45 -6.67 11.85 -6.17
C GLY A 45 -7.53 10.69 -5.70
N TYR A 46 -8.83 10.86 -5.87
CA TYR A 46 -9.85 9.86 -5.59
C TYR A 46 -11.00 10.05 -6.58
N GLY A 47 -11.81 9.00 -6.74
CA GLY A 47 -12.97 9.05 -7.61
C GLY A 47 -13.96 7.94 -7.29
N GLU A 48 -15.14 8.04 -7.90
CA GLU A 48 -16.18 7.03 -7.82
C GLU A 48 -16.08 6.07 -9.00
N GLY A 49 -16.60 4.86 -8.82
CA GLY A 49 -16.60 3.81 -9.82
C GLY A 49 -15.23 3.14 -10.00
N LYS A 50 -15.09 2.49 -11.16
CA LYS A 50 -13.84 1.82 -11.53
C LYS A 50 -12.84 2.83 -12.08
N PHE A 51 -11.62 2.80 -11.56
CA PHE A 51 -10.52 3.63 -12.06
C PHE A 51 -10.32 3.46 -13.57
N ASN A 52 -10.24 4.58 -14.28
CA ASN A 52 -9.97 4.65 -15.71
C ASN A 52 -8.55 5.19 -15.93
N GLU A 53 -7.64 4.29 -16.31
CA GLU A 53 -6.21 4.59 -16.53
C GLU A 53 -5.96 5.70 -17.57
N SER A 54 -6.88 5.93 -18.51
CA SER A 54 -6.74 6.95 -19.56
C SER A 54 -7.29 8.32 -19.14
N GLU A 55 -8.22 8.39 -18.19
CA GLU A 55 -8.95 9.61 -17.86
C GLU A 55 -8.66 10.12 -16.46
N ASP A 56 -8.66 9.26 -15.45
CA ASP A 56 -8.52 9.66 -14.05
C ASP A 56 -7.15 10.27 -13.72
N PRO A 57 -6.01 9.81 -14.28
CA PRO A 57 -4.72 10.47 -14.07
C PRO A 57 -4.66 11.94 -14.49
N LYS A 58 -5.51 12.36 -15.45
CA LYS A 58 -5.60 13.76 -15.88
C LYS A 58 -6.16 14.67 -14.78
N ARG A 59 -6.82 14.08 -13.77
CA ARG A 59 -7.45 14.77 -12.64
C ARG A 59 -6.59 14.76 -11.37
N TYR A 60 -5.38 14.18 -11.43
CA TYR A 60 -4.49 14.13 -10.28
C TYR A 60 -4.06 15.53 -9.84
N ASN A 61 -4.03 15.77 -8.53
CA ASN A 61 -3.33 16.91 -7.96
C ASN A 61 -1.82 16.62 -7.97
N LEU A 62 -1.10 17.23 -8.92
CA LEU A 62 0.36 17.15 -9.03
C LEU A 62 1.06 18.45 -8.61
N VAL A 63 0.32 19.43 -8.07
CA VAL A 63 0.84 20.74 -7.67
C VAL A 63 1.13 20.76 -6.17
N ASP A 64 0.14 20.42 -5.36
CA ASP A 64 0.20 20.46 -3.89
C ASP A 64 -0.53 19.29 -3.19
N PRO A 65 -0.30 18.02 -3.60
CA PRO A 65 -0.97 16.89 -2.97
C PRO A 65 -0.58 16.75 -1.50
N ILE A 66 -1.56 16.40 -0.67
CA ILE A 66 -1.34 16.15 0.75
C ILE A 66 -0.50 14.88 0.95
N MET A 67 0.46 14.97 1.86
CA MET A 67 1.28 13.84 2.28
C MET A 67 0.67 13.15 3.50
N LYS A 68 0.51 11.82 3.44
CA LYS A 68 -0.06 10.99 4.51
C LYS A 68 0.63 9.63 4.56
N ASN A 69 0.50 8.92 5.67
CA ASN A 69 0.80 7.48 5.76
C ASN A 69 -0.45 6.59 5.69
N THR A 70 -1.65 7.17 5.78
CA THR A 70 -2.92 6.45 5.76
C THR A 70 -3.94 7.18 4.88
N VAL A 71 -4.62 6.45 3.99
CA VAL A 71 -5.68 6.98 3.12
C VAL A 71 -6.88 6.04 3.07
N ALA A 72 -8.08 6.60 3.17
CA ALA A 72 -9.31 5.84 3.01
C ALA A 72 -9.65 5.67 1.52
N VAL A 73 -9.90 4.44 1.08
CA VAL A 73 -10.63 4.20 -0.17
C VAL A 73 -12.12 4.08 0.15
N GLN A 74 -12.91 4.96 -0.46
CA GLN A 74 -14.35 5.07 -0.18
C GLN A 74 -15.16 3.98 -0.89
N PRO A 75 -16.40 3.69 -0.44
CA PRO A 75 -17.27 2.69 -1.06
C PRO A 75 -17.39 2.90 -2.57
N TYR A 76 -17.24 1.82 -3.33
CA TYR A 76 -17.31 1.82 -4.81
C TYR A 76 -16.37 2.80 -5.52
N GLY A 77 -15.33 3.30 -4.85
CA GLY A 77 -14.42 4.29 -5.40
C GLY A 77 -13.00 3.79 -5.55
N TRP A 78 -12.12 4.73 -5.87
CA TRP A 78 -10.69 4.52 -5.92
C TRP A 78 -9.92 5.64 -5.22
N SER A 79 -8.68 5.35 -4.84
CA SER A 79 -7.73 6.34 -4.33
C SER A 79 -6.36 6.08 -4.93
N ALA A 80 -5.76 7.12 -5.52
CA ALA A 80 -4.43 7.06 -6.12
C ALA A 80 -3.41 7.72 -5.21
N LEU A 81 -2.28 7.04 -5.00
CA LEU A 81 -1.19 7.52 -4.18
C LEU A 81 0.16 7.30 -4.87
N ARG A 82 1.13 8.13 -4.53
CA ARG A 82 2.51 8.07 -5.03
C ARG A 82 3.50 8.16 -3.90
N PHE A 83 4.52 7.32 -3.93
CA PHE A 83 5.65 7.39 -3.03
C PHE A 83 6.96 7.07 -3.76
N ARG A 84 8.08 7.34 -3.10
CA ARG A 84 9.40 6.92 -3.57
C ARG A 84 9.85 5.74 -2.72
N ALA A 85 10.23 4.64 -3.36
CA ALA A 85 10.73 3.43 -2.69
C ALA A 85 12.20 3.62 -2.28
N ASP A 86 12.48 4.59 -1.39
CA ASP A 86 13.83 5.02 -1.01
C ASP A 86 14.24 4.60 0.41
N ASN A 87 13.40 3.83 1.11
CA ASN A 87 13.72 3.26 2.40
C ASN A 87 14.01 1.74 2.30
N PRO A 88 15.28 1.30 2.42
CA PRO A 88 15.66 -0.11 2.35
C PRO A 88 14.92 -0.98 3.38
N GLY A 89 14.21 -2.00 2.94
CA GLY A 89 13.52 -2.91 3.84
C GLY A 89 12.32 -3.63 3.22
N VAL A 90 11.55 -4.25 4.11
CA VAL A 90 10.30 -4.95 3.83
C VAL A 90 9.19 -4.25 4.61
N TRP A 91 8.22 -3.67 3.90
CA TRP A 91 7.22 -2.76 4.46
C TRP A 91 5.80 -3.25 4.18
N ALA A 92 4.99 -3.35 5.23
CA ALA A 92 3.59 -3.72 5.08
C ALA A 92 2.79 -2.55 4.48
N PHE A 93 1.87 -2.89 3.57
CA PHE A 93 0.84 -1.99 3.10
C PHE A 93 -0.51 -2.68 3.24
N HIS A 94 -1.35 -2.19 4.15
CA HIS A 94 -2.51 -2.96 4.61
C HIS A 94 -3.69 -2.10 5.02
N CYS A 95 -4.87 -2.73 5.08
CA CYS A 95 -6.02 -2.11 5.72
C CYS A 95 -5.77 -1.98 7.24
N HIS A 96 -6.04 -0.80 7.80
CA HIS A 96 -5.83 -0.47 9.21
C HIS A 96 -7.07 -0.79 10.09
N ILE A 97 -7.98 -1.60 9.56
CA ILE A 97 -9.02 -2.27 10.35
C ILE A 97 -8.45 -3.65 10.72
N GLU A 98 -8.26 -3.88 12.02
CA GLU A 98 -7.53 -5.06 12.53
C GLU A 98 -8.14 -6.38 12.04
N SER A 99 -9.47 -6.51 12.05
CA SER A 99 -10.14 -7.70 11.53
C SER A 99 -9.85 -7.95 10.05
N HIS A 100 -9.78 -6.90 9.23
CA HIS A 100 -9.47 -7.00 7.80
C HIS A 100 -8.00 -7.37 7.57
N PHE A 101 -7.08 -6.78 8.35
CA PHE A 101 -5.67 -7.16 8.34
C PHE A 101 -5.49 -8.65 8.68
N PHE A 102 -6.16 -9.11 9.74
CA PHE A 102 -6.15 -10.51 10.18
C PHE A 102 -6.70 -11.45 9.09
N MET A 103 -7.80 -11.07 8.45
CA MET A 103 -8.40 -11.82 7.32
C MET A 103 -7.56 -11.76 6.04
N GLY A 104 -6.46 -11.00 6.01
CA GLY A 104 -5.48 -11.03 4.93
C GLY A 104 -5.52 -9.84 3.97
N MET A 105 -6.22 -8.75 4.31
CA MET A 105 -6.27 -7.52 3.50
C MET A 105 -4.97 -6.71 3.63
N ARG A 106 -3.88 -7.28 3.10
CA ARG A 106 -2.52 -6.75 3.15
C ARG A 106 -1.70 -7.19 1.95
N ILE A 107 -0.70 -6.38 1.61
CA ILE A 107 0.42 -6.75 0.75
C ILE A 107 1.72 -6.31 1.41
N VAL A 108 2.86 -6.67 0.81
CA VAL A 108 4.19 -6.30 1.31
C VAL A 108 5.00 -5.70 0.17
N PHE A 109 5.64 -4.56 0.40
CA PHE A 109 6.63 -3.98 -0.49
C PHE A 109 8.03 -4.31 0.00
N GLU A 110 8.89 -4.77 -0.91
CA GLU A 110 10.31 -5.05 -0.65
C GLU A 110 11.13 -4.10 -1.53
N SER A 111 12.06 -3.34 -0.95
CA SER A 111 12.97 -2.49 -1.73
C SER A 111 14.34 -2.37 -1.10
N GLY A 112 15.40 -2.40 -1.92
CA GLY A 112 16.77 -2.15 -1.48
C GLY A 112 17.29 -3.11 -0.39
N ILE A 113 16.88 -4.38 -0.40
CA ILE A 113 17.27 -5.35 0.64
C ILE A 113 18.78 -5.52 0.76
N ASP A 114 19.50 -5.39 -0.35
CA ASP A 114 20.98 -5.37 -0.41
C ASP A 114 21.62 -4.22 0.38
N ARG A 115 20.83 -3.21 0.78
CA ARG A 115 21.25 -2.02 1.51
C ARG A 115 20.86 -2.03 2.98
N VAL A 116 20.13 -3.06 3.43
CA VAL A 116 19.75 -3.21 4.85
C VAL A 116 21.00 -3.57 5.65
N ALA A 117 21.20 -2.88 6.78
CA ALA A 117 22.33 -3.14 7.67
C ALA A 117 22.23 -4.54 8.32
N ASN A 118 23.29 -4.95 9.01
CA ASN A 118 23.28 -6.21 9.75
C ASN A 118 22.15 -6.24 10.78
N LEU A 119 21.26 -7.22 10.63
CA LEU A 119 20.15 -7.44 11.53
C LEU A 119 20.65 -7.98 12.88
N PRO A 120 20.08 -7.55 14.03
CA PRO A 120 20.43 -8.10 15.33
C PRO A 120 20.21 -9.62 15.40
N SER A 121 21.15 -10.38 15.97
CA SER A 121 20.99 -11.83 16.12
C SER A 121 19.76 -12.21 16.96
N SER A 122 19.35 -11.34 17.89
CA SER A 122 18.18 -11.54 18.75
C SER A 122 16.86 -11.66 17.99
N ILE A 123 16.77 -11.16 16.75
CA ILE A 123 15.55 -11.28 15.92
C ILE A 123 15.59 -12.49 14.97
N MET A 124 16.70 -13.23 14.93
CA MET A 124 16.92 -14.39 14.06
C MET A 124 16.60 -15.70 14.79
N GLY A 125 15.43 -15.77 15.45
CA GLY A 125 15.07 -16.87 16.37
C GLY A 125 14.09 -17.92 15.81
N CYS A 126 13.55 -17.72 14.61
CA CYS A 126 12.43 -18.51 14.10
C CYS A 126 12.54 -18.88 12.61
N GLY A 127 11.78 -19.89 12.19
CA GLY A 127 11.70 -20.33 10.80
C GLY A 127 13.07 -20.70 10.22
N GLN A 128 13.26 -20.43 8.93
CA GLN A 128 14.54 -20.65 8.23
C GLN A 128 15.63 -19.66 8.62
N ALA A 129 15.26 -18.55 9.28
CA ALA A 129 16.20 -17.53 9.75
C ALA A 129 16.86 -17.91 11.09
N LYS A 130 16.36 -18.97 11.77
CA LYS A 130 16.88 -19.41 13.07
C LYS A 130 18.36 -19.79 12.96
N ARG A 131 19.22 -19.09 13.70
CA ARG A 131 20.65 -19.37 13.84
C ARG A 131 21.04 -19.49 15.30
#